data_AF-A7RJC7-F1
#
_entry.id   AF-A7RJC7-F1
#
_cell.length_a   1.000
_cell.length_b   1.000
_cell.length_c   1.000
_cell.angle_alpha   90.00
_cell.angle_beta   90.00
_cell.angle_gamma   90.00
#
_symmetry.space_group_name_H-M   'P 1'
#
loop_
_entity.id
_entity.type
_entity.pdbx_description
1 polymer ?
#
loop_
_entity_poly.entity_id
_entity_poly.type
_entity_poly.pdbx_seq_one_letter_code
_entity_poly.pdbx_strand_id
1 'polypeptide(L)'
;KGFVIDILISLERDLDFKAEVYIVEDGKYGVYDRNSKRWYGMIGDLIDGKAELALTSLELSLAREEVVDFSNVPFIYHDRVIVMAVKSSYTSHDWFGFTKPFSTSLWITFGAASVILVIVVWIIDKYSPY
;
A
#
# COMPACT_ATOMS: atom_id res chain seq x y z
N LYS A 1 -15.17 -16.75 -14.08
CA LYS A 1 -14.31 -17.64 -13.25
C LYS A 1 -13.49 -16.77 -12.32
N GLY A 2 -13.44 -17.10 -11.04
CA GLY A 2 -12.76 -16.31 -10.02
C GLY A 2 -13.36 -16.61 -8.65
N PHE A 3 -12.59 -16.38 -7.59
CA PHE A 3 -12.93 -16.77 -6.22
C PHE A 3 -14.35 -16.37 -5.80
N VAL A 4 -14.75 -15.13 -6.08
CA VAL A 4 -16.08 -14.60 -5.73
C VAL A 4 -17.20 -15.28 -6.53
N ILE A 5 -16.95 -15.61 -7.81
CA ILE A 5 -17.92 -16.30 -8.67
C ILE A 5 -18.12 -17.74 -8.21
N ASP A 6 -17.06 -18.41 -7.79
CA ASP A 6 -17.14 -19.79 -7.31
C ASP A 6 -17.92 -19.88 -5.98
N ILE A 7 -17.81 -18.86 -5.12
CA ILE A 7 -18.65 -18.71 -3.92
C ILE A 7 -20.11 -18.48 -4.31
N LEU A 8 -20.40 -17.57 -5.24
CA LEU A 8 -21.77 -17.32 -5.70
C LEU A 8 -22.44 -18.61 -6.21
N ILE A 9 -21.75 -19.38 -7.06
CA ILE A 9 -22.26 -20.65 -7.59
C ILE A 9 -22.51 -21.67 -6.47
N SER A 10 -21.70 -21.65 -5.41
CA SER A 10 -21.89 -22.52 -4.25
C SER A 10 -23.13 -22.09 -3.45
N LEU A 11 -23.30 -20.78 -3.24
CA LEU A 11 -24.48 -20.21 -2.57
C LEU A 11 -25.77 -20.49 -3.37
N GLU A 12 -25.76 -20.31 -4.69
CA GLU A 12 -26.89 -20.61 -5.58
C GLU A 12 -27.36 -22.06 -5.40
N ARG A 13 -26.42 -22.99 -5.24
CA ARG A 13 -26.71 -24.42 -5.02
C ARG A 13 -27.27 -24.69 -3.63
N ASP A 14 -26.68 -24.09 -2.59
CA ASP A 14 -27.03 -24.39 -1.20
C ASP A 14 -28.34 -23.71 -0.77
N LEU A 15 -28.64 -22.53 -1.35
CA LEU A 15 -29.80 -21.71 -1.04
C LEU A 15 -30.89 -21.74 -2.12
N ASP A 16 -30.69 -22.49 -3.21
CA ASP A 16 -31.63 -22.68 -4.33
C ASP A 16 -32.14 -21.36 -4.94
N PHE A 17 -31.21 -20.46 -5.27
CA PHE A 17 -31.51 -19.22 -6.00
C PHE A 17 -30.72 -19.12 -7.30
N LYS A 18 -31.14 -18.20 -8.17
CA LYS A 18 -30.41 -17.83 -9.39
C LYS A 18 -30.05 -16.35 -9.33
N ALA A 19 -28.79 -16.04 -9.57
CA ALA A 19 -28.29 -14.68 -9.66
C ALA A 19 -28.02 -14.30 -11.12
N GLU A 20 -28.32 -13.05 -11.43
CA GLU A 20 -27.80 -12.38 -12.62
C GLU A 20 -26.68 -11.44 -12.19
N VAL A 21 -25.48 -11.64 -12.74
CA VAL A 21 -24.30 -10.86 -12.35
C VAL A 21 -24.07 -9.77 -13.38
N TYR A 22 -23.96 -8.54 -12.91
CA TYR A 22 -23.57 -7.40 -13.72
C TYR A 22 -22.45 -6.60 -13.05
N ILE A 23 -21.81 -5.73 -13.82
CA ILE A 23 -20.77 -4.82 -13.32
C ILE A 23 -21.39 -3.43 -13.23
N VAL A 24 -21.21 -2.75 -12.10
CA VAL A 24 -21.71 -1.39 -11.88
C VAL A 24 -21.18 -0.42 -12.95
N GLU A 25 -22.06 0.44 -13.46
CA GLU A 25 -21.76 1.31 -14.61
C GLU A 25 -20.60 2.29 -14.36
N ASP A 26 -20.48 2.78 -13.13
CA ASP A 26 -19.46 3.77 -12.76
C ASP A 26 -18.13 3.15 -12.29
N GLY A 27 -18.07 1.82 -12.20
CA GLY A 27 -16.91 1.06 -11.72
C GLY A 27 -16.50 1.34 -10.26
N LYS A 28 -17.34 1.97 -9.45
CA LYS A 28 -17.01 2.36 -8.07
C LYS A 28 -17.60 1.38 -7.06
N TYR A 29 -16.88 1.21 -5.96
CA TYR A 29 -17.32 0.37 -4.85
C TYR A 29 -18.48 0.99 -4.05
N GLY A 30 -18.44 2.29 -3.83
CA GLY A 30 -19.29 2.94 -2.83
C GLY A 30 -18.67 4.27 -2.40
N VAL A 31 -19.06 5.35 -3.07
CA VAL A 31 -18.56 6.71 -2.79
C VAL A 31 -19.73 7.59 -2.40
N TYR A 32 -19.64 8.18 -1.20
CA TYR A 32 -20.60 9.17 -0.75
C TYR A 32 -20.24 10.54 -1.31
N ASP A 33 -21.11 11.11 -2.13
CA ASP A 33 -20.97 12.49 -2.58
C ASP A 33 -21.70 13.43 -1.63
N ARG A 34 -20.96 14.36 -1.04
CA ARG A 34 -21.49 15.34 -0.09
C ARG A 34 -22.34 16.42 -0.77
N ASN A 35 -22.11 16.69 -2.05
CA ASN A 35 -22.83 17.73 -2.78
C ASN A 35 -24.25 17.27 -3.11
N SER A 36 -24.37 16.08 -3.72
CA SER A 36 -25.66 15.47 -4.03
C SER A 36 -26.30 14.76 -2.83
N LYS A 37 -25.55 14.54 -1.74
CA LYS A 37 -25.96 13.74 -0.56
C LYS A 37 -26.43 12.33 -0.93
N ARG A 38 -25.77 11.71 -1.91
CA ARG A 38 -26.10 10.36 -2.39
C ARG A 38 -24.88 9.46 -2.44
N TRP A 39 -25.14 8.17 -2.33
CA TRP A 39 -24.15 7.11 -2.55
C TRP A 39 -24.13 6.72 -4.03
N TYR A 40 -22.93 6.55 -4.55
CA TYR A 40 -22.65 6.04 -5.90
C TYR A 40 -21.89 4.72 -5.83
N GLY A 41 -21.73 4.04 -6.96
CA GLY A 41 -21.12 2.71 -7.03
C GLY A 41 -22.04 1.60 -6.54
N MET A 42 -21.45 0.45 -6.21
CA MET A 42 -22.21 -0.73 -5.76
C MET A 42 -23.11 -0.45 -4.55
N ILE A 43 -22.65 0.37 -3.59
CA ILE A 43 -23.50 0.81 -2.46
C ILE A 43 -24.70 1.64 -2.93
N GLY A 44 -24.51 2.51 -3.93
CA GLY A 44 -25.59 3.29 -4.51
C GLY A 44 -26.63 2.40 -5.20
N ASP A 45 -26.18 1.40 -5.96
CA ASP A 45 -27.06 0.43 -6.63
C ASP A 45 -27.86 -0.44 -5.64
N LEU A 46 -27.28 -0.79 -4.49
CA LEU A 46 -28.00 -1.48 -3.40
C LEU A 46 -29.08 -0.57 -2.78
N ILE A 47 -28.74 0.69 -2.48
CA ILE A 47 -29.68 1.65 -1.89
C ILE A 47 -30.83 1.99 -2.86
N ASP A 48 -30.50 2.15 -4.14
CA ASP A 48 -31.47 2.45 -5.20
C ASP A 48 -32.28 1.21 -5.63
N GLY A 49 -32.02 0.03 -5.04
CA GLY A 49 -32.74 -1.22 -5.31
C GLY A 49 -32.47 -1.82 -6.69
N LYS A 50 -31.36 -1.43 -7.34
CA LYS A 50 -30.93 -2.00 -8.63
C LYS A 50 -30.22 -3.34 -8.46
N ALA A 51 -29.60 -3.56 -7.30
CA ALA A 51 -29.02 -4.83 -6.90
C ALA A 51 -29.55 -5.24 -5.52
N GLU A 52 -29.73 -6.54 -5.32
CA GLU A 52 -30.10 -7.12 -4.03
C GLU A 52 -28.87 -7.60 -3.24
N LEU A 53 -27.78 -7.90 -3.94
CA LEU A 53 -26.54 -8.42 -3.36
C LEU A 53 -25.33 -7.84 -4.09
N ALA A 54 -24.33 -7.40 -3.33
CA ALA A 54 -23.02 -7.02 -3.84
C ALA A 54 -21.95 -7.96 -3.31
N LEU A 55 -21.36 -8.76 -4.20
CA LEU A 55 -20.25 -9.66 -3.86
C LEU A 55 -18.93 -9.03 -4.31
N THR A 56 -18.15 -8.54 -3.34
CA THR A 56 -16.89 -7.83 -3.61
C THR A 56 -15.95 -7.86 -2.40
N SER A 57 -14.65 -7.68 -2.63
CA SER A 57 -13.66 -7.41 -1.58
C SER A 57 -13.80 -5.95 -1.11
N LEU A 58 -14.85 -5.65 -0.34
CA LEU A 58 -15.09 -4.33 0.21
C LEU A 58 -14.60 -4.25 1.66
N GLU A 59 -13.83 -3.21 1.99
CA GLU A 59 -13.50 -2.93 3.39
C GLU A 59 -14.76 -2.50 4.17
N LEU A 60 -14.99 -3.14 5.33
CA LEU A 60 -16.03 -2.77 6.28
C LEU A 60 -15.72 -1.39 6.86
N SER A 61 -16.70 -0.49 6.81
CA SER A 61 -16.58 0.87 7.33
C SER A 61 -17.90 1.28 7.97
N LEU A 62 -17.83 1.95 9.12
CA LEU A 62 -19.00 2.41 9.88
C LEU A 62 -19.97 3.23 9.01
N ALA A 63 -19.45 4.14 8.19
CA ALA A 63 -20.28 4.99 7.32
C ALA A 63 -21.05 4.20 6.25
N ARG A 64 -20.58 2.99 5.91
CA ARG A 64 -21.26 2.09 4.96
C ARG A 64 -22.24 1.17 5.67
N GLU A 65 -21.89 0.71 6.88
CA GLU A 65 -22.75 -0.11 7.73
C GLU A 65 -24.03 0.63 8.17
N GLU A 66 -23.98 1.96 8.25
CA GLU A 66 -25.18 2.79 8.51
C GLU A 66 -26.23 2.75 7.39
N VAL A 67 -25.85 2.36 6.16
CA VAL A 67 -26.73 2.44 4.97
C VAL A 67 -26.99 1.10 4.31
N VAL A 68 -26.13 0.10 4.53
CA VAL A 68 -26.30 -1.27 4.02
C VAL A 68 -25.83 -2.27 5.07
N ASP A 69 -26.52 -3.41 5.14
CA ASP A 69 -26.14 -4.49 6.05
C ASP A 69 -24.98 -5.31 5.47
N PHE A 70 -23.97 -5.58 6.30
CA PHE A 70 -22.85 -6.45 5.97
C PHE A 70 -23.03 -7.83 6.60
N SER A 71 -22.46 -8.87 5.99
CA SER A 71 -22.35 -10.18 6.64
C SER A 71 -21.46 -10.07 7.88
N ASN A 72 -21.94 -10.53 9.04
CA ASN A 72 -21.26 -10.44 10.34
C ASN A 72 -19.85 -11.06 10.41
N VAL A 73 -19.46 -11.87 9.41
CA VAL A 73 -18.13 -12.50 9.35
C VAL A 73 -17.40 -11.99 8.11
N PRO A 74 -16.23 -11.34 8.26
CA PRO A 74 -15.38 -11.03 7.11
C PRO A 74 -14.92 -12.35 6.47
N PHE A 75 -15.31 -12.60 5.22
CA PHE A 75 -14.92 -13.82 4.50
C PHE A 75 -13.41 -13.91 4.24
N ILE A 76 -12.72 -12.77 4.22
CA ILE A 76 -11.28 -12.70 4.07
C ILE A 76 -10.74 -11.76 5.15
N TYR A 77 -10.00 -12.31 6.11
CA TYR A 77 -9.20 -11.53 7.06
C TYR A 77 -8.00 -10.98 6.31
N HIS A 78 -8.10 -9.76 5.80
CA HIS A 78 -6.92 -8.99 5.43
C HIS A 78 -6.50 -8.17 6.65
N ASP A 79 -5.38 -8.54 7.26
CA ASP A 79 -4.54 -7.53 7.87
C ASP A 79 -4.21 -6.51 6.76
N ARG A 80 -4.19 -5.22 7.07
CA ARG A 80 -4.05 -4.17 6.06
C ARG A 80 -2.66 -4.27 5.43
N VAL A 81 -2.52 -5.06 4.36
CA VAL A 81 -1.28 -5.18 3.58
C VAL A 81 -1.15 -3.90 2.75
N ILE A 82 -0.34 -2.97 3.23
CA ILE A 82 0.05 -1.79 2.44
C ILE A 82 1.02 -2.29 1.36
N VAL A 83 0.51 -2.58 0.16
CA VAL A 83 1.34 -2.81 -1.02
C VAL A 83 1.82 -1.44 -1.52
N MET A 84 2.96 -0.98 -1.02
CA MET A 84 3.67 0.12 -1.67
C MET A 84 4.19 -0.41 -2.99
N ALA A 85 3.71 0.14 -4.10
CA ALA A 85 4.36 -0.02 -5.39
C ALA A 85 5.73 0.66 -5.30
N VAL A 86 6.75 -0.05 -4.83
CA VAL A 86 8.13 0.36 -5.01
C VAL A 86 8.33 0.33 -6.52
N LYS A 87 8.27 1.52 -7.15
CA LYS A 87 8.75 1.68 -8.52
C LYS A 87 10.20 1.25 -8.46
N SER A 88 10.47 0.01 -8.89
CA SER A 88 11.82 -0.48 -9.10
C SER A 88 12.40 0.38 -10.21
N SER A 89 12.92 1.55 -9.84
CA SER A 89 13.95 2.19 -10.63
C SER A 89 15.08 1.19 -10.55
N TYR A 90 15.38 0.53 -11.66
CA TYR A 90 16.61 -0.22 -11.82
C TYR A 90 17.76 0.75 -11.56
N THR A 91 18.16 0.87 -10.29
CA THR A 91 19.29 1.70 -9.90
C THR A 91 20.50 0.92 -10.39
N SER A 92 21.16 1.46 -11.41
CA SER A 92 22.51 1.08 -11.80
C SER A 92 23.34 0.77 -10.56
N HIS A 93 24.12 -0.33 -10.57
CA HIS A 93 24.95 -0.75 -9.44
C HIS A 93 25.73 0.43 -8.88
N ASP A 94 25.26 0.96 -7.74
CA ASP A 94 25.88 2.10 -7.11
C ASP A 94 26.98 1.57 -6.19
N TRP A 95 28.18 1.42 -6.76
CA TRP A 95 29.37 0.89 -6.08
C TRP A 95 29.71 1.66 -4.79
N PHE A 96 29.24 2.91 -4.67
CA PHE A 96 29.40 3.75 -3.48
C PHE A 96 28.10 3.95 -2.69
N GLY A 97 27.09 3.10 -2.89
CA GLY A 97 25.85 3.15 -2.12
C GLY A 97 26.06 3.07 -0.60
N PHE A 98 27.16 2.46 -0.16
CA PHE A 98 27.55 2.39 1.25
C PHE A 98 28.00 3.73 1.85
N THR A 99 28.37 4.73 1.05
CA THR A 99 28.78 6.06 1.54
C THR A 99 27.60 7.01 1.72
N LYS A 100 26.46 6.74 1.07
CA LYS A 100 25.23 7.54 1.17
C LYS A 100 24.69 7.76 2.59
N PRO A 101 24.72 6.79 3.52
CA PRO A 101 24.25 7.02 4.89
C PRO A 101 25.20 7.89 5.73
N PHE A 102 26.43 8.15 5.26
CA PHE A 102 27.41 8.97 5.96
C PHE A 102 27.44 10.39 5.40
N SER A 103 27.34 11.39 6.28
CA SER A 103 27.42 12.80 5.88
C SER A 103 28.76 13.14 5.23
N THR A 104 28.75 13.96 4.17
CA THR A 104 29.95 14.50 3.50
C THR A 104 30.93 15.15 4.50
N SER A 105 30.40 15.71 5.60
CA SER A 105 31.20 16.30 6.67
C SER A 105 32.11 15.28 7.39
N LEU A 106 31.69 14.02 7.53
CA LEU A 106 32.51 12.97 8.14
C LEU A 106 33.71 12.64 7.25
N TRP A 107 33.49 12.54 5.95
CA TRP A 107 34.55 12.25 4.97
C TRP A 107 35.60 13.36 4.93
N ILE A 108 35.17 14.62 4.96
CA ILE A 108 36.08 15.76 5.04
C ILE A 108 36.86 15.74 6.35
N THR A 109 36.22 15.39 7.47
CA THR A 109 36.88 15.28 8.78
C THR A 109 37.94 14.16 8.79
N PHE A 110 37.64 12.98 8.24
CA PHE A 110 38.61 11.90 8.10
C PHE A 110 39.81 12.32 7.24
N GLY A 111 39.56 12.98 6.11
CA GLY A 111 40.60 13.52 5.25
C GLY A 111 41.49 14.53 5.98
N ALA A 112 40.89 15.51 6.66
CA ALA A 112 41.62 16.51 7.42
C ALA A 112 42.46 15.90 8.56
N ALA A 113 41.89 14.96 9.32
CA ALA A 113 42.61 14.26 10.39
C ALA A 113 43.80 13.47 9.85
N SER A 114 43.66 12.81 8.69
CA SER A 114 44.76 12.07 8.07
C SER A 114 45.92 12.97 7.66
N VAL A 115 45.64 14.17 7.11
CA VAL A 115 46.67 15.14 6.73
C VAL A 115 47.38 15.70 7.97
N ILE A 116 46.63 15.99 9.04
CA ILE A 116 47.21 16.46 10.30
C ILE A 116 48.17 15.40 10.88
N LEU A 117 47.77 14.12 10.89
CA LEU A 117 48.65 13.03 11.33
C LEU A 117 49.94 12.95 10.51
N VAL A 118 49.85 13.05 9.18
CA VAL A 118 51.03 13.05 8.30
C VAL A 118 51.96 14.23 8.63
N ILE A 119 51.41 15.43 8.85
CA ILE A 119 52.20 16.61 9.21
C ILE A 119 52.87 16.41 10.58
N VAL A 120 52.14 15.91 11.57
CA VAL A 120 52.68 15.66 12.92
C VAL A 120 53.80 14.62 12.88
N VAL A 121 53.61 13.51 12.16
CA VAL A 121 54.64 12.49 11.97
C VAL A 121 55.87 13.08 11.26
N TRP A 122 55.67 13.87 10.21
CA TRP A 122 56.77 14.53 9.49
C TRP A 122 57.56 15.49 10.39
N ILE A 123 56.88 16.25 11.25
CA ILE A 123 57.53 17.12 12.24
C ILE A 123 58.30 16.29 13.27
N ILE A 124 57.72 15.20 13.79
CA ILE A 124 58.40 14.33 14.74
C ILE A 124 59.67 13.71 14.11
N ASP A 125 59.57 13.20 12.88
CA ASP A 125 60.71 12.65 12.12
C ASP A 125 61.81 13.70 11.88
N LYS A 126 61.42 14.96 11.61
CA LYS A 126 62.35 16.08 11.44
C LYS A 126 63.10 16.44 12.73
N TYR A 127 62.44 16.39 13.89
CA TYR A 127 62.96 16.90 15.16
C TYR A 127 63.50 15.82 16.12
N SER A 128 63.18 14.55 15.89
CA SER A 128 63.69 13.42 16.66
C SER A 128 64.42 12.44 15.74
N PRO A 129 65.73 12.64 15.49
CA PRO A 129 66.51 11.71 14.69
C PRO A 129 66.90 10.49 15.54
N TYR A 130 65.96 9.57 15.74
CA TYR A 130 66.18 8.22 16.27
C TYR A 130 65.17 7.24 15.67
#